data_AF-A0A9E4EZ46-F1
#
_entry.id   AF-A0A9E4EZ46-F1
#
_cell.length_a   1.000
_cell.length_b   1.000
_cell.length_c   1.000
_cell.angle_alpha   90.00
_cell.angle_beta   90.00
_cell.angle_gamma   90.00
#
_symmetry.space_group_name_H-M   'P 1'
#
loop_
_entity.id
_entity.type
_entity.pdbx_description
1 polymer ?
#
loop_
_entity_poly.entity_id
_entity_poly.type
_entity_poly.pdbx_seq_one_letter_code
_entity_poly.pdbx_strand_id
1 'polypeptide(L)'
;MAEEEKNEAEAPQEEAAAPEEKGPVLTAKEIDKMNVPKLKEAALAYGGKISGVHGMDKTQLIRALKEINDIPLIEAKRTSKIDRSAVKQQIKALKTMRDQSIETKDGIQLKRVRRRIKSLRRKLVRTA
;
A
#
# COMPACT_ATOMS: atom_id res chain seq x y z
N MET A 1 -34.46 -55.41 -46.05
CA MET A 1 -35.60 -54.83 -45.30
C MET A 1 -35.23 -54.87 -43.82
N ALA A 2 -34.71 -53.85 -43.18
CA ALA A 2 -34.42 -52.44 -43.51
C ALA A 2 -32.94 -52.20 -43.12
N GLU A 3 -32.06 -51.66 -43.96
CA GLU A 3 -31.89 -50.23 -44.32
C GLU A 3 -31.87 -49.34 -43.07
N GLU A 4 -30.67 -48.98 -42.58
CA GLU A 4 -29.93 -47.71 -42.86
C GLU A 4 -29.99 -46.90 -41.54
N GLU A 5 -28.99 -46.18 -41.05
CA GLU A 5 -27.71 -45.75 -41.59
C GLU A 5 -26.83 -45.33 -40.41
N LYS A 6 -25.52 -45.35 -40.67
CA LYS A 6 -24.47 -44.83 -39.80
C LYS A 6 -24.65 -43.33 -39.59
N ASN A 7 -24.26 -42.82 -38.42
CA ASN A 7 -23.55 -41.55 -38.42
C ASN A 7 -22.57 -41.46 -37.24
N GLU A 8 -21.29 -41.55 -37.59
CA GLU A 8 -20.15 -41.06 -36.82
C GLU A 8 -20.08 -39.54 -37.02
N ALA A 9 -19.93 -38.76 -35.95
CA ALA A 9 -19.40 -37.39 -35.99
C ALA A 9 -18.91 -37.05 -34.58
N GLU A 10 -17.60 -37.13 -34.33
CA GLU A 10 -16.68 -35.98 -34.32
C GLU A 10 -16.97 -34.97 -33.18
N ALA A 11 -16.13 -35.01 -32.15
CA ALA A 11 -15.63 -33.79 -31.52
C ALA A 11 -14.55 -33.21 -32.47
N PRO A 12 -14.30 -31.88 -32.60
CA PRO A 12 -14.17 -30.95 -31.46
C PRO A 12 -14.60 -29.46 -31.69
N GLN A 13 -14.69 -28.75 -30.56
CA GLN A 13 -14.49 -27.29 -30.36
C GLN A 13 -15.24 -26.27 -31.22
N GLU A 14 -16.15 -25.52 -30.58
CA GLU A 14 -16.41 -24.11 -30.93
C GLU A 14 -16.38 -23.25 -29.66
N GLU A 15 -15.48 -22.26 -29.70
CA GLU A 15 -15.39 -21.12 -28.79
C GLU A 15 -16.71 -20.33 -28.84
N ALA A 16 -17.32 -20.09 -27.68
CA ALA A 16 -18.29 -19.02 -27.52
C ALA A 16 -17.82 -18.11 -26.38
N ALA A 17 -17.26 -16.99 -26.81
CA ALA A 17 -16.78 -15.89 -26.00
C ALA A 17 -17.89 -15.25 -25.14
N ALA A 18 -17.49 -14.82 -23.94
CA ALA A 18 -17.97 -13.67 -23.17
C ALA A 18 -19.50 -13.55 -22.91
N PRO A 19 -19.85 -13.38 -21.63
CA PRO A 19 -19.97 -11.99 -21.21
C PRO A 19 -18.76 -11.60 -20.38
N GLU A 20 -18.06 -10.57 -20.86
CA GLU A 20 -17.20 -9.74 -20.05
C GLU A 20 -18.10 -9.07 -18.99
N GLU A 21 -18.37 -9.76 -17.90
CA GLU A 21 -18.70 -9.05 -16.67
C GLU A 21 -17.39 -8.44 -16.20
N LYS A 22 -17.13 -7.23 -16.72
CA LYS A 22 -16.22 -6.26 -16.12
C LYS A 22 -16.68 -6.10 -14.68
N GLY A 23 -16.15 -6.95 -13.80
CA GLY A 23 -16.22 -6.76 -12.36
C GLY A 23 -15.81 -5.32 -12.06
N PRO A 24 -16.40 -4.70 -11.03
CA PRO A 24 -16.33 -3.26 -10.83
C PRO A 24 -14.89 -2.79 -10.98
N VAL A 25 -14.68 -1.78 -11.82
CA VAL A 25 -13.37 -1.14 -12.04
C VAL A 25 -12.99 -0.47 -10.73
N LEU A 26 -12.43 -1.25 -9.82
CA LEU A 26 -12.04 -0.85 -8.49
C LEU A 26 -10.69 -0.15 -8.62
N THR A 27 -10.66 1.13 -8.31
CA THR A 27 -9.41 1.87 -8.30
C THR A 27 -8.49 1.35 -7.20
N ALA A 28 -7.17 1.47 -7.42
CA ALA A 28 -6.13 1.01 -6.49
C ALA A 28 -6.39 1.42 -5.02
N LYS A 29 -6.93 2.64 -4.86
CA LYS A 29 -7.26 3.26 -3.57
C LYS A 29 -8.46 2.61 -2.89
N GLU A 30 -9.42 2.10 -3.65
CA GLU A 30 -10.60 1.42 -3.15
C GLU A 30 -10.23 0.02 -2.64
N ILE A 31 -9.39 -0.70 -3.38
CA ILE A 31 -8.83 -1.99 -2.98
C ILE A 31 -8.01 -1.85 -1.68
N ASP A 32 -7.14 -0.84 -1.58
CA ASP A 32 -6.33 -0.66 -0.36
C ASP A 32 -7.16 -0.26 0.88
N LYS A 33 -8.31 0.41 0.68
CA LYS A 33 -9.17 0.92 1.76
C LYS A 33 -10.20 -0.11 2.24
N MET A 34 -10.50 -1.13 1.44
CA MET A 34 -11.50 -2.14 1.79
C MET A 34 -11.06 -3.06 2.94
N ASN A 35 -12.05 -3.56 3.67
CA ASN A 35 -11.86 -4.57 4.71
C ASN A 35 -11.74 -5.97 4.07
N VAL A 36 -11.10 -6.91 4.77
CA VAL A 36 -10.88 -8.29 4.34
C VAL A 36 -12.15 -8.96 3.77
N PRO A 37 -13.35 -8.91 4.41
CA PRO A 37 -14.55 -9.53 3.84
C PRO A 37 -14.95 -8.94 2.49
N LYS A 38 -14.92 -7.60 2.35
CA LYS A 38 -15.23 -6.91 1.09
C LYS A 38 -14.22 -7.23 -0.01
N LEU A 39 -12.96 -7.40 0.36
CA LEU A 39 -11.92 -7.81 -0.57
C LEU A 39 -12.15 -9.27 -1.04
N LYS A 40 -12.58 -10.17 -0.15
CA LYS A 40 -12.95 -11.54 -0.51
C LYS A 40 -14.18 -11.59 -1.42
N GLU A 41 -15.20 -10.79 -1.14
CA GLU A 41 -16.37 -10.64 -2.01
C GLU A 41 -16.00 -10.11 -3.39
N ALA A 42 -15.16 -9.07 -3.45
CA ALA A 42 -14.64 -8.55 -4.71
C ALA A 42 -13.85 -9.62 -5.48
N ALA A 43 -12.97 -10.38 -4.81
CA ALA A 43 -12.22 -11.47 -5.42
C ALA A 43 -13.10 -12.62 -5.94
N LEU A 44 -14.18 -12.95 -5.24
CA LEU A 44 -15.18 -13.93 -5.69
C LEU A 44 -15.99 -13.40 -6.89
N ALA A 45 -16.29 -12.10 -6.93
CA ALA A 45 -16.97 -11.46 -8.05
C ALA A 45 -16.16 -11.49 -9.36
N TYR A 46 -14.82 -11.65 -9.29
CA TYR A 46 -13.99 -11.89 -10.48
C TYR A 46 -14.04 -13.33 -11.01
N GLY A 47 -14.94 -14.18 -10.50
CA GLY A 47 -15.37 -15.41 -11.18
C GLY A 47 -14.26 -16.43 -11.42
N GLY A 48 -13.40 -16.67 -10.43
CA GLY A 48 -12.38 -17.74 -10.50
C GLY A 48 -11.01 -17.32 -11.01
N LYS A 49 -10.78 -16.03 -11.31
CA LYS A 49 -9.43 -15.52 -11.61
C LYS A 49 -8.46 -15.58 -10.42
N ILE A 50 -8.99 -15.62 -9.19
CA ILE A 50 -8.21 -15.83 -7.95
C ILE A 50 -8.67 -17.13 -7.30
N SER A 51 -7.87 -18.20 -7.37
CA SER A 51 -8.09 -19.42 -6.61
C SER A 51 -7.52 -19.30 -5.20
N GLY A 52 -8.26 -19.70 -4.15
CA GLY A 52 -7.77 -19.68 -2.76
C GLY A 52 -8.08 -18.40 -1.96
N VAL A 53 -9.08 -17.62 -2.38
CA VAL A 53 -9.54 -16.36 -1.74
C VAL A 53 -9.71 -16.46 -0.22
N HIS A 54 -10.18 -17.60 0.28
CA HIS A 54 -10.43 -17.78 1.71
C HIS A 54 -9.14 -17.94 2.55
N GLY A 55 -8.05 -18.41 1.95
CA GLY A 55 -6.77 -18.68 2.63
C GLY A 55 -5.70 -17.59 2.46
N MET A 56 -5.97 -16.54 1.66
CA MET A 56 -5.01 -15.46 1.43
C MET A 56 -5.04 -14.39 2.53
N ASP A 57 -3.86 -13.87 2.85
CA ASP A 57 -3.70 -12.69 3.71
C ASP A 57 -4.21 -11.42 3.00
N LYS A 58 -4.57 -10.40 3.80
CA LYS A 58 -5.07 -9.12 3.27
C LYS A 58 -4.13 -8.50 2.22
N THR A 59 -2.83 -8.59 2.43
CA THR A 59 -1.79 -8.05 1.53
C THR A 59 -1.72 -8.81 0.21
N GLN A 60 -1.84 -10.14 0.25
CA GLN A 60 -1.83 -11.01 -0.92
C GLN A 60 -3.08 -10.77 -1.77
N LEU A 61 -4.23 -10.62 -1.13
CA LEU A 61 -5.50 -10.42 -1.82
C LEU A 61 -5.58 -9.03 -2.51
N ILE A 62 -4.98 -8.01 -1.90
CA ILE A 62 -4.78 -6.70 -2.54
C ILE A 62 -3.89 -6.80 -3.78
N ARG A 63 -2.81 -7.60 -3.73
CA ARG A 63 -1.90 -7.80 -4.87
C ARG A 63 -2.59 -8.51 -6.02
N ALA A 64 -3.27 -9.62 -5.75
CA ALA A 64 -4.01 -10.39 -6.75
C ALA A 64 -5.10 -9.54 -7.45
N LEU A 65 -5.82 -8.71 -6.69
CA LEU A 65 -6.82 -7.78 -7.25
C LEU A 65 -6.19 -6.64 -8.07
N LYS A 66 -5.01 -6.15 -7.69
CA LYS A 66 -4.27 -5.13 -8.46
C LYS A 66 -3.68 -5.69 -9.75
N GLU A 67 -3.20 -6.93 -9.73
CA GLU A 67 -2.70 -7.66 -10.89
C GLU A 67 -3.82 -7.94 -11.91
N ILE A 68 -5.01 -8.36 -11.46
CA ILE A 68 -6.16 -8.57 -12.35
C ILE A 68 -6.69 -7.28 -12.97
N ASN A 69 -6.55 -6.15 -12.27
CA ASN A 69 -7.00 -4.85 -12.74
C ASN A 69 -5.90 -4.07 -13.50
N ASP A 70 -4.74 -4.69 -13.79
CA ASP A 70 -3.57 -4.07 -14.44
C ASP A 70 -3.12 -2.75 -13.78
N ILE A 71 -3.30 -2.65 -12.46
CA ILE A 71 -2.94 -1.45 -11.71
C ILE A 71 -1.49 -1.59 -11.26
N PRO A 72 -0.59 -0.66 -11.61
CA PRO A 72 0.78 -0.70 -11.13
C PRO A 72 0.78 -0.67 -9.61
N LEU A 73 1.48 -1.64 -9.01
CA LEU A 73 1.65 -1.78 -7.57
C LEU A 73 2.53 -0.64 -7.05
N ILE A 74 1.96 0.56 -6.96
CA ILE A 74 2.58 1.66 -6.25
C ILE A 74 2.36 1.34 -4.77
N GLU A 75 3.30 0.57 -4.20
CA GLU A 75 3.42 0.48 -2.76
C GLU A 75 3.58 1.91 -2.25
N ALA A 76 2.52 2.45 -1.64
CA ALA A 76 2.58 3.74 -0.99
C ALA A 76 3.60 3.60 0.14
N LYS A 77 4.88 3.92 -0.17
CA LYS A 77 5.94 4.02 0.82
C LYS A 77 5.36 4.88 1.93
N ARG A 78 5.20 4.29 3.12
CA ARG A 78 4.91 5.03 4.34
C ARG A 78 6.15 5.87 4.63
N THR A 79 6.34 6.93 3.87
CA THR A 79 7.30 7.96 4.19
C THR A 79 6.71 8.64 5.41
N SER A 80 7.18 8.24 6.59
CA SER A 80 7.13 9.13 7.73
C SER A 80 7.66 10.46 7.23
N LYS A 81 6.78 11.48 7.11
CA LYS A 81 7.05 12.77 6.45
C LYS A 81 8.25 13.54 7.04
N ILE A 82 8.92 12.99 8.05
CA ILE A 82 10.01 13.60 8.78
C ILE A 82 11.22 12.66 8.77
N ASP A 83 12.31 13.14 8.19
CA ASP A 83 13.62 12.51 8.28
C ASP A 83 14.16 12.63 9.70
N ARG A 84 13.94 11.58 10.50
CA ARG A 84 14.39 11.51 11.91
C ARG A 84 15.90 11.74 12.03
N SER A 85 16.68 11.29 11.05
CA SER A 85 18.14 11.48 11.01
C SER A 85 18.52 12.97 10.91
N ALA A 86 17.90 13.70 9.98
CA ALA A 86 18.15 15.12 9.77
C ALA A 86 17.80 15.94 11.04
N VAL A 87 16.67 15.62 11.70
CA VAL A 87 16.29 16.31 12.94
C VAL A 87 17.28 16.01 14.08
N LYS A 88 17.80 14.77 14.18
CA LYS A 88 18.83 14.42 15.17
C LYS A 88 20.15 15.16 14.90
N GLN A 89 20.55 15.33 13.64
CA GLN A 89 21.73 16.12 13.27
C GLN A 89 21.56 17.60 13.65
N GLN A 90 20.41 18.20 13.37
CA GLN A 90 20.11 19.57 13.81
C GLN A 90 20.17 19.73 15.34
N ILE A 91 19.69 18.74 16.10
CA ILE A 91 19.80 18.77 17.56
C ILE A 91 21.26 18.70 18.02
N LYS A 92 22.13 17.93 17.34
CA LYS A 92 23.57 17.88 17.66
C LYS A 92 24.22 19.25 17.42
N ALA A 93 23.96 19.90 16.28
CA ALA A 93 24.48 21.23 15.98
C ALA A 93 23.97 22.29 16.98
N LEU A 94 22.72 22.21 17.43
CA LEU A 94 22.22 23.12 18.45
C LEU A 94 22.84 22.88 19.84
N LYS A 95 23.30 21.65 20.15
CA LYS A 95 24.00 21.39 21.41
C LYS A 95 25.38 22.05 21.43
N THR A 96 26.12 22.04 20.33
CA THR A 96 27.41 22.74 20.26
C THR A 96 27.22 24.25 20.41
N MET A 97 26.22 24.84 19.76
CA MET A 97 25.86 26.26 19.94
C MET A 97 25.44 26.60 21.37
N ARG A 98 24.77 25.67 22.06
CA ARG A 98 24.42 25.83 23.48
C ARG A 98 25.68 25.93 24.34
N ASP A 99 26.67 25.07 24.08
CA ASP A 99 27.91 25.02 24.86
C ASP A 99 28.73 26.29 24.64
N GLN A 100 28.85 26.75 23.39
CA GLN A 100 29.43 28.06 23.05
C GLN A 100 28.71 29.22 23.74
N SER A 101 27.37 29.21 23.78
CA SER A 101 26.60 30.26 24.46
C SER A 101 26.77 30.25 25.99
N ILE A 102 27.15 29.12 26.58
CA ILE A 102 27.46 29.01 28.01
C ILE A 102 28.83 29.65 28.27
N GLU A 103 29.80 29.39 27.40
CA GLU A 103 31.15 29.97 27.47
C GLU A 103 31.12 31.50 27.31
N THR A 104 30.36 32.01 26.34
CA THR A 104 30.21 33.45 26.10
C THR A 104 29.25 34.14 27.10
N LYS A 105 28.59 33.38 27.98
CA LYS A 105 27.57 33.85 28.95
C LYS A 105 26.39 34.59 28.29
N ASP A 106 26.11 34.31 27.02
CA ASP A 106 24.98 34.90 26.29
C ASP A 106 23.64 34.25 26.67
N GLY A 107 23.01 34.77 27.73
CA GLY A 107 21.73 34.25 28.23
C GLY A 107 20.58 34.24 27.20
N ILE A 108 20.57 35.20 26.28
CA ILE A 108 19.54 35.32 25.23
C ILE A 108 19.68 34.17 24.22
N GLN A 109 20.89 33.96 23.72
CA GLN A 109 21.19 32.89 22.76
C GLN A 109 20.98 31.52 23.40
N LEU A 110 21.44 31.34 24.63
CA LEU A 110 21.23 30.11 25.39
C LEU A 110 19.75 29.74 25.51
N LYS A 111 18.88 30.71 25.84
CA LYS A 111 17.43 30.49 25.94
C LYS A 111 16.81 30.13 24.59
N ARG A 112 17.24 30.79 23.50
CA ARG A 112 16.76 30.52 22.13
C ARG A 112 17.14 29.11 21.68
N VAL A 113 18.40 28.71 21.87
CA VAL A 113 18.91 27.39 21.50
C VAL A 113 18.22 26.28 22.30
N ARG A 114 18.06 26.43 23.63
CA ARG A 114 17.33 25.46 24.47
C ARG A 114 15.89 25.25 24.00
N ARG A 115 15.18 26.33 23.64
CA ARG A 115 13.80 26.26 23.11
C ARG A 115 13.74 25.51 21.78
N ARG A 116 14.70 25.76 20.87
CA ARG A 116 14.79 25.08 19.57
C ARG A 116 15.07 23.58 19.73
N ILE A 117 15.97 23.21 20.65
CA ILE A 117 16.22 21.79 20.97
C ILE A 117 14.95 21.12 21.50
N LYS A 118 14.23 21.77 22.43
CA LYS A 118 13.00 21.23 23.02
C LYS A 118 11.91 21.03 21.96
N SER A 119 11.74 21.98 21.03
CA SER A 119 10.73 21.85 19.97
C SER A 119 11.06 20.73 18.98
N LEU A 120 12.33 20.58 18.58
CA LEU A 120 12.77 19.49 17.70
C LEU A 120 12.62 18.11 18.36
N ARG A 121 12.94 17.98 19.65
CA ARG A 121 12.67 16.73 20.41
C ARG A 121 11.19 16.40 20.47
N ARG A 122 10.32 17.38 20.72
CA ARG A 122 8.87 17.19 20.72
C ARG A 122 8.33 16.78 19.36
N LYS A 123 8.86 17.35 18.26
CA LYS A 123 8.52 16.92 16.90
C LYS A 123 8.85 15.44 16.70
N LEU A 124 10.07 15.01 17.07
CA LEU A 124 10.48 13.61 16.98
C LEU A 124 9.56 12.66 17.74
N VAL A 125 9.12 13.02 18.94
CA VAL A 125 8.23 12.18 19.77
C VAL A 125 6.81 12.15 19.20
N ARG A 126 6.29 13.27 18.70
CA ARG A 126 4.92 13.32 18.16
C ARG A 126 4.77 12.57 16.83
N THR A 127 5.86 12.51 16.06
CA THR A 127 5.90 11.75 14.80
C THR A 127 6.60 10.40 14.97
N ALA A 128 6.82 9.97 16.22
CA ALA A 128 7.32 8.64 16.54
C ALA A 128 6.25 7.60 16.23
#